data_AF-A0A8S4QD58-F1
#
_entry.id   AF-A0A8S4QD58-F1
#
_cell.length_a   1.000
_cell.length_b   1.000
_cell.length_c   1.000
_cell.angle_alpha   90.00
_cell.angle_beta   90.00
_cell.angle_gamma   90.00
#
_symmetry.space_group_name_H-M   'P 1'
#
loop_
_entity.id
_entity.type
_entity.pdbx_description
1 polymer ?
#
loop_
_entity_poly.entity_id
_entity_poly.type
_entity_poly.pdbx_seq_one_letter_code
_entity_poly.pdbx_strand_id
1 'polypeptide(L)'
;MLFLCLFLLTARSSGLLQFPRLQVHNQLVLLHNVVARHDVQMLLAIFETTDEDLPYAPDLINASKTVWISINSAEFTPNSEILANLSFRLPPSNKKYEHQWLMSSSPSSPSGWKISGVEHFTWCYVGIFKCVVEVLSGFQNQI
;
A
#
# COMPACT_ATOMS: atom_id res chain seq x y z
N MET A 1 -34.27 -20.82 36.51
CA MET A 1 -33.87 -20.48 35.13
C MET A 1 -33.57 -18.99 35.04
N LEU A 2 -32.35 -18.56 35.39
CA LEU A 2 -31.95 -17.16 35.25
C LEU A 2 -30.45 -17.05 34.91
N PHE A 3 -29.98 -17.96 34.05
CA PHE A 3 -28.59 -18.05 33.61
C PHE A 3 -28.40 -17.73 32.12
N LEU A 4 -29.43 -17.19 31.44
CA LEU A 4 -29.47 -17.13 29.98
C LEU A 4 -29.66 -15.73 29.36
N CYS A 5 -29.54 -14.65 30.14
CA CYS A 5 -29.74 -13.28 29.60
C CYS A 5 -28.52 -12.36 29.70
N LEU A 6 -27.38 -12.80 30.25
CA LEU A 6 -26.16 -11.97 30.30
C LEU A 6 -25.12 -12.27 29.21
N PHE A 7 -25.35 -13.28 28.36
CA PHE A 7 -24.53 -13.55 27.17
C PHE A 7 -24.92 -12.70 25.95
N LEU A 8 -26.01 -11.92 26.04
CA LEU A 8 -26.45 -10.98 25.02
C LEU A 8 -25.95 -9.55 25.24
N LEU A 9 -25.03 -9.34 26.20
CA LEU A 9 -24.00 -8.32 26.07
C LEU A 9 -22.93 -8.84 25.10
N THR A 10 -23.41 -9.18 23.91
CA THR A 10 -22.65 -9.24 22.67
C THR A 10 -21.80 -7.99 22.63
N ALA A 11 -20.50 -8.15 22.87
CA ALA A 11 -19.53 -8.04 21.81
C ALA A 11 -19.88 -7.02 20.71
N ARG A 12 -20.32 -5.82 21.08
CA ARG A 12 -19.82 -4.62 20.42
C ARG A 12 -18.41 -4.48 20.96
N SER A 13 -17.50 -5.33 20.46
CA SER A 13 -16.13 -4.85 20.31
C SER A 13 -16.30 -3.64 19.41
N SER A 14 -16.42 -2.47 20.04
CA SER A 14 -16.39 -1.17 19.40
C SER A 14 -15.27 -1.30 18.40
N GLY A 15 -15.65 -1.36 17.11
CA GLY A 15 -14.73 -1.68 16.03
C GLY A 15 -13.48 -0.86 16.29
N LEU A 16 -12.33 -1.55 16.36
CA LEU A 16 -11.01 -0.95 16.33
C LEU A 16 -11.16 0.35 15.57
N LEU A 17 -11.07 1.51 16.25
CA LEU A 17 -11.08 2.80 15.58
C LEU A 17 -10.06 2.62 14.46
N GLN A 18 -10.54 2.48 13.22
CA GLN A 18 -9.65 2.18 12.12
C GLN A 18 -8.95 3.49 11.86
N PHE A 19 -7.78 3.68 12.47
CA PHE A 19 -6.99 4.86 12.23
C PHE A 19 -6.38 4.69 10.84
N PRO A 20 -6.75 5.48 9.82
CA PRO A 20 -6.27 5.29 8.46
C PRO A 20 -4.74 5.28 8.39
N ARG A 21 -4.09 6.12 9.21
CA ARG A 21 -2.64 6.16 9.37
C ARG A 21 -2.05 4.83 9.86
N LEU A 22 -2.71 4.13 10.78
CA LEU A 22 -2.25 2.83 11.27
C LEU A 22 -2.39 1.76 10.18
N GLN A 23 -3.47 1.80 9.39
CA GLN A 23 -3.64 0.87 8.26
C GLN A 23 -2.55 1.06 7.21
N VAL A 24 -2.26 2.32 6.85
CA VAL A 24 -1.16 2.65 5.93
C VAL A 24 0.18 2.21 6.52
N HIS A 25 0.41 2.41 7.82
CA HIS A 25 1.64 1.96 8.47
C HIS A 25 1.80 0.44 8.41
N ASN A 26 0.75 -0.31 8.72
CA ASN A 26 0.74 -1.77 8.62
C ASN A 26 1.01 -2.24 7.17
N GLN A 27 0.45 -1.53 6.18
CA GLN A 27 0.72 -1.79 4.77
C GLN A 27 2.19 -1.59 4.42
N LEU A 28 2.82 -0.49 4.88
CA LEU A 28 4.23 -0.22 4.65
C LEU A 28 5.13 -1.25 5.33
N VAL A 29 4.81 -1.66 6.56
CA VAL A 29 5.54 -2.74 7.25
C VAL A 29 5.44 -4.05 6.46
N LEU A 30 4.25 -4.40 5.97
CA LEU A 30 4.05 -5.57 5.13
C LEU A 30 4.87 -5.47 3.83
N LEU A 31 4.82 -4.32 3.15
CA LEU A 31 5.62 -4.06 1.94
C LEU A 31 7.11 -4.22 2.20
N HIS A 32 7.65 -3.63 3.27
CA HIS A 32 9.05 -3.78 3.64
C HIS A 32 9.44 -5.24 3.91
N ASN A 33 8.59 -5.99 4.62
CA ASN A 33 8.84 -7.41 4.89
C ASN A 33 8.84 -8.26 3.61
N VAL A 34 7.90 -7.99 2.70
CA VAL A 34 7.79 -8.67 1.41
C VAL A 34 9.00 -8.39 0.53
N VAL A 35 9.41 -7.12 0.45
CA VAL A 35 10.60 -6.69 -0.30
C VAL A 35 11.87 -7.33 0.27
N ALA A 36 11.99 -7.41 1.60
CA ALA A 36 13.14 -8.05 2.26
C ALA A 36 13.23 -9.57 2.01
N ARG A 37 12.08 -10.23 1.78
CA ARG A 37 11.98 -11.68 1.52
C ARG A 37 11.98 -12.03 0.02
N HIS A 38 11.95 -11.03 -0.85
CA HIS A 38 11.76 -11.18 -2.29
C HIS A 38 10.49 -11.97 -2.66
N ASP A 39 9.41 -11.78 -1.89
CA ASP A 39 8.16 -12.53 -2.07
C ASP A 39 7.26 -11.87 -3.13
N VAL A 40 7.48 -12.23 -4.40
CA VAL A 40 6.75 -11.70 -5.55
C VAL A 40 5.23 -11.88 -5.42
N GLN A 41 4.79 -13.04 -4.94
CA GLN A 41 3.36 -13.35 -4.84
C GLN A 41 2.68 -12.48 -3.77
N MET A 42 3.33 -12.33 -2.61
CA MET A 42 2.82 -11.45 -1.57
C MET A 42 2.87 -9.97 -1.99
N LEU A 43 3.86 -9.58 -2.79
CA LEU A 43 3.93 -8.23 -3.35
C LEU A 43 2.72 -7.98 -4.25
N LEU A 44 2.42 -8.88 -5.17
CA LEU A 44 1.24 -8.79 -6.04
C LEU A 44 -0.06 -8.72 -5.23
N ALA A 45 -0.16 -9.43 -4.10
CA ALA A 45 -1.34 -9.39 -3.24
C ALA A 45 -1.55 -8.06 -2.47
N ILE A 46 -0.48 -7.27 -2.25
CA ILE A 46 -0.54 -5.96 -1.58
C ILE A 46 -1.21 -4.89 -2.46
N PHE A 47 -1.09 -5.04 -3.76
CA PHE A 47 -1.43 -4.04 -4.75
C PHE A 47 -2.58 -4.54 -5.62
N GLU A 48 -3.29 -3.63 -6.27
CA GLU A 48 -4.20 -3.99 -7.34
C GLU A 48 -3.40 -4.25 -8.63
N THR A 49 -3.45 -5.50 -9.12
CA THR A 49 -2.64 -6.01 -10.24
C THR A 49 -3.50 -6.57 -11.37
N THR A 50 -3.00 -6.49 -12.59
CA THR A 50 -3.47 -7.29 -13.74
C THR A 50 -2.41 -8.31 -14.16
N ASP A 51 -2.76 -9.22 -15.06
CA ASP A 51 -1.80 -10.20 -15.63
C ASP A 51 -0.61 -9.52 -16.34
N GLU A 52 -0.80 -8.29 -16.81
CA GLU A 52 0.25 -7.48 -17.45
C GLU A 52 1.33 -7.00 -16.46
N ASP A 53 1.02 -6.98 -15.16
CA ASP A 53 1.95 -6.53 -14.12
C ASP A 53 2.97 -7.61 -13.70
N LEU A 54 2.64 -8.90 -13.91
CA LEU A 54 3.42 -10.05 -13.45
C LEU A 54 4.90 -10.01 -13.86
N PRO A 55 5.27 -9.67 -15.12
CA PRO A 55 6.67 -9.65 -15.55
C PRO A 55 7.53 -8.61 -14.80
N TYR A 56 6.91 -7.56 -14.25
CA TYR A 56 7.61 -6.42 -13.65
C TYR A 56 7.77 -6.52 -12.13
N ALA A 57 7.11 -7.48 -11.49
CA ALA A 57 7.13 -7.63 -10.04
C ALA A 57 8.54 -7.85 -9.44
N PRO A 58 9.46 -8.61 -10.07
CA PRO A 58 10.85 -8.71 -9.59
C PRO A 58 11.59 -7.36 -9.57
N ASP A 59 11.40 -6.54 -10.61
CA ASP A 59 12.01 -5.21 -10.69
C ASP A 59 11.44 -4.28 -9.62
N LEU A 60 10.13 -4.38 -9.36
CA LEU A 60 9.50 -3.63 -8.28
C LEU A 60 10.09 -3.99 -6.92
N ILE A 61 10.32 -5.27 -6.62
CA ILE A 61 10.99 -5.70 -5.38
C ILE A 61 12.37 -5.04 -5.29
N ASN A 62 13.16 -5.13 -6.35
CA ASN A 62 14.53 -4.62 -6.33
C ASN A 62 14.57 -3.11 -6.13
N ALA A 63 13.71 -2.40 -6.83
CA ALA A 63 13.64 -0.97 -6.73
C ALA A 63 13.07 -0.49 -5.38
N SER A 64 12.10 -1.20 -4.81
CA SER A 64 11.52 -0.88 -3.50
C SER A 64 12.52 -1.00 -2.34
N LYS A 65 13.66 -1.69 -2.52
CA LYS A 65 14.72 -1.79 -1.49
C LYS A 65 15.39 -0.45 -1.20
N THR A 66 15.41 0.46 -2.17
CA THR A 66 16.15 1.72 -2.08
C THR A 66 15.24 2.90 -1.72
N VAL A 67 13.93 2.70 -1.70
CA VAL A 67 12.95 3.77 -1.45
C VAL A 67 12.66 3.89 0.04
N TRP A 68 12.80 5.11 0.57
CA TRP A 68 12.26 5.43 1.89
C TRP A 68 10.88 6.07 1.76
N ILE A 69 9.91 5.52 2.48
CA ILE A 69 8.51 5.97 2.47
C ILE A 69 8.12 6.48 3.85
N SER A 70 7.55 7.67 3.92
CA SER A 70 7.05 8.27 5.17
C SER A 70 5.59 8.69 5.01
N ILE A 71 4.78 8.49 6.06
CA ILE A 71 3.37 8.89 6.05
C ILE A 71 3.24 10.34 6.52
N ASN A 72 2.80 11.24 5.63
CA ASN A 72 2.49 12.62 5.98
C ASN A 72 1.12 12.68 6.66
N SER A 73 0.08 12.23 5.96
CA SER A 73 -1.30 12.14 6.45
C SER A 73 -1.99 10.91 5.88
N ALA A 74 -3.09 10.51 6.50
CA ALA A 74 -3.99 9.48 5.98
C ALA A 74 -5.39 9.69 6.54
N GLU A 75 -6.38 9.62 5.67
CA GLU A 75 -7.79 9.83 6.01
C GLU A 75 -8.69 8.91 5.20
N PHE A 76 -9.90 8.69 5.69
CA PHE A 76 -10.92 7.99 4.90
C PHE A 76 -11.53 8.96 3.89
N THR A 77 -11.71 8.49 2.66
CA THR A 77 -12.50 9.18 1.64
C THR A 77 -13.99 8.95 1.88
N PRO A 78 -14.89 9.73 1.24
CA PRO A 78 -16.33 9.46 1.27
C PRO A 78 -16.72 8.06 0.77
N ASN A 79 -15.86 7.42 -0.03
CA ASN A 79 -16.07 6.08 -0.57
C ASN A 79 -15.54 4.97 0.35
N SER A 80 -15.15 5.30 1.60
CA SER A 80 -14.55 4.36 2.57
C SER A 80 -13.21 3.77 2.12
N GLU A 81 -12.49 4.49 1.25
CA GLU A 81 -11.11 4.20 0.90
C GLU A 81 -10.18 4.99 1.81
N ILE A 82 -8.90 4.61 1.88
CA ILE A 82 -7.90 5.42 2.58
C ILE A 82 -7.11 6.22 1.56
N LEU A 83 -7.15 7.54 1.67
CA LEU A 83 -6.25 8.42 0.94
C LEU A 83 -5.08 8.78 1.86
N ALA A 84 -3.87 8.37 1.48
CA ALA A 84 -2.66 8.54 2.27
C ALA A 84 -1.67 9.44 1.53
N ASN A 85 -1.36 10.61 2.08
CA ASN A 85 -0.27 11.44 1.54
C ASN A 85 1.07 10.91 2.08
N LEU A 86 1.95 10.51 1.19
CA LEU A 86 3.24 9.91 1.48
C LEU A 86 4.38 10.73 0.91
N SER A 87 5.51 10.69 1.62
CA SER A 87 6.79 11.21 1.13
C SER A 87 7.70 10.07 0.73
N PHE A 88 8.32 10.18 -0.44
CA PHE A 88 9.29 9.24 -0.97
C PHE A 88 10.66 9.91 -1.04
N ARG A 89 11.72 9.19 -0.68
CA ARG A 89 13.10 9.58 -0.96
C ARG A 89 13.78 8.49 -1.74
N LEU A 90 14.44 8.91 -2.82
CA LEU A 90 15.05 8.04 -3.82
C LEU A 90 16.56 8.34 -3.92
N PRO A 91 17.42 7.34 -3.71
CA PRO A 91 18.84 7.44 -4.03
C PRO A 91 19.07 7.65 -5.53
N PRO A 92 20.19 8.29 -5.93
CA PRO A 92 21.19 8.93 -5.08
C PRO A 92 20.79 10.36 -4.66
N SER A 93 19.77 10.94 -5.30
CA SER A 93 19.42 12.36 -5.15
C SER A 93 18.93 12.72 -3.74
N ASN A 94 18.41 11.75 -2.98
CA ASN A 94 17.68 11.95 -1.71
C ASN A 94 16.56 13.00 -1.79
N LYS A 95 16.13 13.34 -3.01
CA LYS A 95 15.06 14.30 -3.24
C LYS A 95 13.77 13.73 -2.66
N LYS A 96 13.05 14.58 -1.93
CA LYS A 96 11.74 14.27 -1.36
C LYS A 96 10.68 14.50 -2.43
N TYR A 97 9.87 13.48 -2.68
CA TYR A 97 8.68 13.54 -3.54
C TYR A 97 7.46 13.30 -2.67
N GLU A 98 6.36 14.01 -2.91
CA GLU A 98 5.12 13.83 -2.16
C GLU A 98 4.02 13.37 -3.11
N HIS A 99 3.38 12.27 -2.77
CA HIS A 99 2.31 11.69 -3.59
C HIS A 99 1.26 11.01 -2.71
N GLN A 100 0.05 10.84 -3.25
CA GLN A 100 -1.06 10.24 -2.54
C GLN A 100 -1.23 8.77 -2.94
N TRP A 101 -1.28 7.85 -1.98
CA TRP A 101 -1.75 6.49 -2.19
C TRP A 101 -3.25 6.41 -1.91
N LEU A 102 -3.98 5.80 -2.82
CA LEU A 102 -5.35 5.37 -2.57
C LEU A 102 -5.33 3.89 -2.19
N MET A 103 -5.95 3.53 -1.08
CA MET A 103 -6.08 2.15 -0.64
C MET A 103 -7.55 1.78 -0.49
N SER A 104 -7.98 0.75 -1.19
CA SER A 104 -9.36 0.24 -1.15
C SER A 104 -9.40 -1.03 -0.30
N SER A 105 -10.46 -1.22 0.48
CA SER A 105 -10.60 -2.44 1.28
C SER A 105 -10.74 -3.65 0.38
N SER A 106 -10.02 -4.73 0.70
CA SER A 106 -10.04 -5.94 -0.10
C SER A 106 -9.69 -7.17 0.75
N PRO A 107 -10.56 -8.20 0.78
CA PRO A 107 -10.30 -9.42 1.53
C PRO A 107 -9.19 -10.28 0.90
N SER A 108 -8.82 -10.03 -0.35
CA SER A 108 -7.70 -10.71 -1.00
C SER A 108 -6.34 -10.09 -0.67
N SER A 109 -6.32 -8.90 -0.04
CA SER A 109 -5.08 -8.33 0.49
C SER A 109 -4.72 -8.92 1.85
N PRO A 110 -3.45 -9.25 2.11
CA PRO A 110 -3.00 -9.74 3.41
C PRO A 110 -3.23 -8.76 4.57
N SER A 111 -3.32 -7.45 4.29
CA SER A 111 -3.63 -6.41 5.29
C SER A 111 -5.13 -6.07 5.37
N GLY A 112 -5.95 -6.64 4.50
CA GLY A 112 -7.34 -6.23 4.28
C GLY A 112 -7.51 -4.97 3.42
N TRP A 113 -6.40 -4.40 2.92
CA TRP A 113 -6.38 -3.19 2.07
C TRP A 113 -5.44 -3.38 0.90
N LYS A 114 -5.91 -3.12 -0.31
CA LYS A 114 -5.05 -3.05 -1.50
C LYS A 114 -4.68 -1.61 -1.77
N ILE A 115 -3.45 -1.38 -2.17
CA ILE A 115 -3.06 -0.12 -2.78
C ILE A 115 -3.61 -0.16 -4.20
N SER A 116 -4.37 0.86 -4.61
CA SER A 116 -5.08 0.94 -5.90
C SER A 116 -4.46 1.95 -6.87
N GLY A 117 -3.66 2.89 -6.36
CA GLY A 117 -3.03 3.92 -7.19
C GLY A 117 -2.18 4.89 -6.39
N VAL A 118 -1.23 5.55 -7.07
CA VAL A 118 -0.60 6.78 -6.60
C VAL A 118 -1.16 7.93 -7.44
N GLU A 119 -1.96 8.83 -6.86
CA GLU A 119 -2.61 9.89 -7.64
C GLU A 119 -1.57 10.86 -8.24
N HIS A 120 -1.75 11.24 -9.51
CA HIS A 120 -0.90 12.13 -10.32
C HIS A 120 0.49 11.63 -10.76
N PHE A 121 0.53 10.52 -11.49
CA PHE A 121 1.51 10.36 -12.58
C PHE A 121 0.77 10.51 -13.91
N THR A 122 0.95 11.63 -14.61
CA THR A 122 0.26 11.98 -15.87
C THR A 122 0.49 10.99 -17.03
N TRP A 123 1.33 9.98 -16.82
CA TRP A 123 1.77 9.00 -17.82
C TRP A 123 1.24 7.58 -17.53
N CYS A 124 0.58 7.37 -16.39
CA CYS A 124 0.22 6.05 -15.90
C CYS A 124 -1.30 5.88 -15.84
N TYR A 125 -1.90 5.42 -16.93
CA TYR A 125 -3.15 4.65 -16.88
C TYR A 125 -2.73 3.18 -17.06
N VAL A 126 -3.14 2.30 -16.13
CA VAL A 126 -2.77 0.87 -15.98
C VAL A 126 -1.74 0.62 -14.86
N GLY A 127 -2.16 -0.16 -13.86
CA GLY A 127 -1.31 -0.96 -12.94
C GLY A 127 -0.28 -0.20 -12.10
N ILE A 128 -0.45 -0.20 -10.77
CA ILE A 128 0.50 0.42 -9.84
C ILE A 128 1.92 -0.13 -10.02
N PHE A 129 2.05 -1.41 -10.37
CA PHE A 129 3.35 -2.04 -10.59
C PHE A 129 4.11 -1.43 -11.74
N LYS A 130 3.43 -1.25 -12.88
CA LYS A 130 4.05 -0.65 -14.06
C LYS A 130 4.54 0.76 -13.75
N CYS A 131 3.74 1.58 -13.08
CA CYS A 131 4.13 2.96 -12.80
C CYS A 131 5.28 3.08 -11.79
N VAL A 132 5.26 2.28 -10.72
CA VAL A 132 6.35 2.29 -9.74
C VAL A 132 7.64 1.76 -10.37
N VAL A 133 7.57 0.75 -11.23
CA VAL A 133 8.73 0.28 -12.01
C VAL A 133 9.17 1.33 -13.02
N GLU A 134 8.29 2.01 -13.78
CA GLU A 134 8.66 3.06 -14.73
C GLU A 134 9.34 4.26 -14.07
N VAL A 135 8.82 4.70 -12.93
CA VAL A 135 9.45 5.74 -12.11
C VAL A 135 10.84 5.28 -11.68
N LEU A 136 10.95 4.07 -11.14
CA LEU A 136 12.21 3.57 -10.57
C LEU A 136 13.25 3.10 -11.62
N SER A 137 12.80 2.60 -12.76
CA SER A 137 13.65 2.21 -13.91
C SER A 137 14.07 3.41 -14.74
N GLY A 138 13.22 4.45 -14.82
CA GLY A 138 13.61 5.77 -15.30
C GLY A 138 14.75 6.39 -14.49
N PHE A 139 14.80 6.14 -13.17
CA PHE A 139 15.97 6.48 -12.35
C PHE A 139 17.21 5.64 -12.66
N GLN A 140 17.07 4.35 -12.99
CA GLN A 140 18.21 3.49 -13.36
C GLN A 140 18.84 3.91 -14.70
N ASN A 141 18.06 4.42 -15.65
CA ASN A 141 18.56 4.85 -16.97
C ASN A 141 19.13 6.29 -16.99
N GLN A 142 19.20 6.97 -15.85
CA GLN A 142 19.81 8.30 -15.69
C GLN A 142 21.10 8.27 -14.83
N ILE A 143 21.62 7.08 -14.53
CA ILE A 143 22.90 6.86 -13.81
C ILE A 143 23.93 6.27 -14.76
#